data_AF-A0A3C0G448-F1
#
_entry.id   AF-A0A3C0G448-F1
#
_cell.length_a   1.000
_cell.length_b   1.000
_cell.length_c   1.000
_cell.angle_alpha   90.00
_cell.angle_beta   90.00
_cell.angle_gamma   90.00
#
_symmetry.space_group_name_H-M   'P 1'
#
loop_
_entity.id
_entity.type
_entity.pdbx_description
1 polymer ?
#
loop_
_entity_poly.entity_id
_entity_poly.type
_entity_poly.pdbx_seq_one_letter_code
_entity_poly.pdbx_strand_id
1 'polypeptide(L)' 'AARPDVAIPLYEAFITTLESKLGKKVGTGEFGADMKVELLNDGPVTILMDTKDKT' A
#
# COMPACT_ATOMS: atom_id res chain seq x y z
N ALA A 1 14.14 -4.00 2.66
CA ALA A 1 13.16 -3.94 1.56
C ALA A 1 13.43 -5.08 0.58
N ALA A 2 12.40 -5.67 -0.02
CA ALA A 2 12.58 -6.63 -1.11
C ALA A 2 13.22 -5.93 -2.33
N ARG A 3 13.89 -6.70 -3.19
CA ARG A 3 14.46 -6.16 -4.44
C ARG A 3 13.33 -5.76 -5.40
N PRO A 4 13.52 -4.77 -6.29
CA PRO A 4 12.46 -4.23 -7.16
C PRO A 4 11.77 -5.28 -8.03
N ASP A 5 12.53 -6.27 -8.52
CA ASP A 5 12.07 -7.43 -9.29
C ASP A 5 11.02 -8.28 -8.56
N VAL A 6 11.10 -8.35 -7.23
CA VAL A 6 10.13 -9.07 -6.38
C VAL A 6 9.08 -8.13 -5.80
N ALA A 7 9.45 -6.87 -5.54
CA ALA A 7 8.57 -5.90 -4.89
C ALA A 7 7.42 -5.44 -5.80
N ILE A 8 7.67 -5.24 -7.09
CA ILE A 8 6.63 -4.77 -8.04
C ILE A 8 5.51 -5.80 -8.19
N PRO A 9 5.77 -7.09 -8.48
CA PRO A 9 4.70 -8.08 -8.60
C PRO A 9 3.89 -8.25 -7.30
N LEU A 10 4.55 -8.15 -6.14
CA LEU A 10 3.88 -8.21 -4.85
C LEU A 10 2.98 -7.00 -4.59
N TYR A 11 3.45 -5.80 -4.96
CA TYR A 11 2.68 -4.56 -4.87
C TYR A 11 1.41 -4.62 -5.73
N GLU A 12 1.56 -5.03 -6.99
CA GLU A 12 0.45 -5.18 -7.93
C GLU A 12 -0.57 -6.23 -7.45
N ALA A 13 -0.11 -7.41 -7.03
CA ALA A 13 -0.98 -8.46 -6.51
C ALA A 13 -1.76 -8.03 -5.25
N PHE A 14 -1.13 -7.22 -4.39
CA PHE A 14 -1.78 -6.66 -3.21
C PHE A 14 -2.90 -5.69 -3.58
N ILE A 15 -2.65 -4.78 -4.53
CA ILE A 15 -3.67 -3.85 -5.05
C ILE A 15 -4.86 -4.64 -5.60
N THR A 16 -4.62 -5.61 -6.49
CA THR A 16 -5.69 -6.42 -7.08
C THR A 16 -6.52 -7.14 -6.01
N THR A 17 -5.87 -7.66 -4.98
CA THR A 17 -6.56 -8.32 -3.87
C THR A 17 -7.44 -7.34 -3.09
N LEU A 18 -6.95 -6.13 -2.82
CA LEU A 18 -7.74 -5.10 -2.13
C LEU A 18 -8.91 -4.62 -2.98
N GLU A 19 -8.70 -4.34 -4.26
CA GLU A 19 -9.76 -3.93 -5.18
C GLU A 19 -10.87 -4.97 -5.27
N SER A 20 -10.49 -6.25 -5.36
CA SER A 20 -11.44 -7.37 -5.36
C SER A 20 -12.23 -7.46 -4.06
N LYS A 21 -11.58 -7.29 -2.90
CA LYS A 21 -12.25 -7.40 -1.59
C LYS A 21 -13.12 -6.19 -1.25
N LEU A 22 -12.71 -5.00 -1.66
CA LEU A 22 -13.43 -3.75 -1.42
C LEU A 22 -14.52 -3.50 -2.47
N GLY A 23 -14.45 -4.18 -3.62
CA GLY A 23 -15.37 -3.97 -4.74
C GLY A 23 -15.24 -2.59 -5.39
N LYS A 24 -14.10 -1.92 -5.19
CA LYS A 24 -13.83 -0.54 -5.62
C LYS A 24 -12.38 -0.43 -6.08
N LYS A 25 -12.13 0.52 -6.99
CA LYS A 25 -10.75 0.86 -7.36
C LYS A 25 -10.01 1.46 -6.18
N VAL A 26 -8.78 1.01 -5.98
CA VAL A 26 -7.89 1.51 -4.94
C VAL A 26 -7.02 2.61 -5.57
N GLY A 27 -6.86 3.73 -4.87
CA GLY A 27 -5.91 4.76 -5.30
C GLY A 27 -4.48 4.25 -5.14
N THR A 28 -3.70 4.26 -6.22
CA THR A 28 -2.32 3.79 -6.24
C THR A 28 -1.39 4.91 -6.69
N GLY A 29 -0.13 4.84 -6.26
CA GLY A 29 0.96 5.66 -6.81
C GLY A 29 1.73 4.89 -7.90
N GLU A 30 2.94 5.36 -8.21
CA GLU A 30 3.87 4.72 -9.13
C GLU A 30 5.10 4.21 -8.35
N PHE A 31 5.42 2.92 -8.50
CA PHE A 31 6.53 2.29 -7.77
C PHE A 31 7.88 2.78 -8.32
N GLY A 32 8.70 3.38 -7.46
CA GLY A 32 10.04 3.88 -7.81
C GLY A 32 10.06 5.28 -8.43
N ALA A 33 8.91 5.95 -8.56
CA ALA A 33 8.82 7.34 -8.97
C ALA A 33 9.03 8.29 -7.77
N ASP A 34 9.55 9.49 -8.04
CA ASP A 34 9.54 10.58 -7.06
C ASP A 34 8.12 11.15 -6.94
N MET A 35 7.46 10.94 -5.79
CA MET A 35 6.06 11.27 -5.60
C MET A 35 5.86 12.26 -4.43
N LYS A 36 5.09 13.32 -4.70
CA LYS A 36 4.56 14.22 -3.66
C LYS A 36 3.12 13.82 -3.35
N VAL A 37 2.95 13.04 -2.28
CA VAL A 37 1.63 12.59 -1.82
C VAL A 37 1.09 13.59 -0.80
N GLU A 38 0.00 14.29 -1.16
CA GLU A 38 -0.73 15.13 -0.22
C GLU A 38 -1.64 14.26 0.65
N LEU A 39 -1.50 14.39 1.97
CA LEU A 39 -2.29 13.65 2.96
C LEU A 39 -2.94 14.65 3.93
N LEU A 40 -4.25 14.81 3.84
CA LEU A 40 -5.03 15.56 4.82
C LEU A 40 -5.51 14.60 5.91
N ASN A 41 -4.84 14.61 7.06
CA ASN A 41 -5.22 13.80 8.22
C ASN A 41 -6.33 14.52 9.01
N ASP A 42 -7.59 14.12 8.83
CA ASP A 42 -8.71 14.60 9.64
C ASP A 42 -8.75 13.80 10.96
N GLY A 43 -8.17 14.33 12.04
CA GLY A 43 -7.91 13.59 13.28
C GLY A 43 -6.76 14.14 14.13
N PRO A 44 -5.55 13.53 14.21
CA PRO A 44 -4.99 12.41 13.45
C PRO A 44 -4.85 11.10 14.27
N VAL A 45 -5.09 9.95 13.64
CA VAL A 45 -4.87 8.61 14.24
C VAL A 45 -3.86 7.85 13.37
N THR A 46 -2.79 7.33 13.98
CA THR A 46 -1.77 6.52 13.29
C THR A 46 -1.79 5.10 13.83
N ILE A 47 -1.93 4.10 12.95
CA ILE A 47 -1.93 2.68 13.31
C ILE A 47 -0.67 2.05 12.74
N LEU A 48 0.13 1.41 13.60
CA LEU A 48 1.30 0.61 13.22
C LEU A 48 0.87 -0.86 13.15
N MET A 49 1.20 -1.55 12.06
CA MET A 49 0.89 -2.97 11.86
C MET A 49 2.09 -3.68 11.23
N ASP A 50 2.53 -4.78 11.84
CA ASP A 50 3.58 -5.65 11.30
C ASP A 50 3.03 -7.07 11.17
N THR A 51 3.13 -7.62 9.96
CA THR A 51 2.74 -9.01 9.67
C THR A 51 3.53 -10.07 10.44
N LYS A 52 4.69 -9.72 11.04
CA LYS A 52 5.47 -10.63 11.88
C LYS A 52 5.07 -10.57 13.35
N ASP A 53 4.43 -9.49 13.76
CA ASP A 53 3.97 -9.26 15.13
C ASP A 53 2.48 -9.64 15.22
N LYS A 54 2.23 -10.96 15.14
CA LYS A 54 0.89 -11.56 15.20
C LYS A 54 0.62 -12.13 16.59
N THR A 55 0.67 -11.28 17.62
CA THR A 55 0.21 -11.64 18.96
C THR A 55 -1.19 -11.12 19.23
#